data_AF-A0A142XXV2-F1
#
_entry.id   AF-A0A142XXV2-F1
#
_cell.length_a   1.000
_cell.length_b   1.000
_cell.length_c   1.000
_cell.angle_alpha   90.00
_cell.angle_beta   90.00
_cell.angle_gamma   90.00
#
_symmetry.space_group_name_H-M   'P 1'
#
loop_
_entity.id
_entity.type
_entity.pdbx_description
1 polymer ?
#
loop_
_entity_poly.entity_id
_entity_poly.type
_entity_poly.pdbx_seq_one_letter_code
_entity_poly.pdbx_strand_id
1 'polypeptide(L)'
;MTNASNPHAATDATLRQIFKAMDAHQAQEIREAYYKAIEGLMTLAETLEVADAQQTPSAGPLLTEHFHAVQALDAMKNSRLGKIL
;
A
#
# COMPACT_ATOMS: atom_id res chain seq x y z
N MET A 1 -30.19 -0.23 14.23
CA MET A 1 -28.78 -0.09 13.80
C MET A 1 -28.36 -1.39 13.15
N THR A 2 -28.47 -1.48 11.83
CA THR A 2 -28.06 -2.67 11.08
C THR A 2 -26.54 -2.76 11.07
N ASN A 3 -26.00 -3.78 11.74
CA ASN A 3 -24.60 -4.17 11.59
C ASN A 3 -24.33 -4.36 10.09
N ALA A 4 -23.63 -3.42 9.47
CA ALA A 4 -23.13 -3.59 8.12
C ALA A 4 -22.08 -4.71 8.18
N SER A 5 -22.50 -5.92 7.84
CA SER A 5 -21.63 -7.08 7.67
C SER A 5 -20.48 -6.70 6.73
N ASN A 6 -19.24 -6.69 7.23
CA ASN A 6 -18.02 -6.45 6.43
C ASN A 6 -18.04 -7.39 5.21
N PRO A 7 -18.22 -6.89 3.98
CA PRO A 7 -18.40 -7.72 2.79
C PRO A 7 -17.15 -8.57 2.47
N HIS A 8 -16.02 -8.25 3.10
CA HIS A 8 -14.76 -8.96 2.93
C HIS A 8 -14.40 -9.86 4.12
N ALA A 9 -15.31 -10.05 5.09
CA ALA A 9 -15.02 -10.85 6.29
C ALA A 9 -14.55 -12.28 5.96
N ALA A 10 -15.13 -12.92 4.94
CA ALA A 10 -14.72 -14.25 4.50
C ALA A 10 -13.29 -14.25 3.93
N THR A 11 -12.97 -13.31 3.03
CA THR A 11 -11.63 -13.17 2.44
C THR A 11 -10.57 -12.85 3.50
N ASP A 12 -10.89 -11.94 4.44
CA ASP A 12 -10.00 -11.60 5.56
C ASP A 12 -9.70 -12.84 6.41
N ALA A 13 -10.71 -13.65 6.71
CA ALA A 13 -10.55 -14.88 7.48
C ALA A 13 -9.70 -15.93 6.73
N THR A 14 -9.94 -16.12 5.43
CA THR A 14 -9.16 -17.03 4.59
C THR A 14 -7.68 -16.63 4.55
N LEU A 15 -7.38 -15.35 4.32
CA LEU A 15 -6.01 -14.84 4.31
C LEU A 15 -5.33 -15.00 5.68
N ARG A 16 -6.02 -14.72 6.79
CA ARG A 16 -5.50 -14.99 8.14
C ARG A 16 -5.18 -16.48 8.35
N GLN A 17 -6.04 -17.37 7.87
CA GLN A 17 -5.82 -18.81 7.96
C GLN A 17 -4.62 -19.26 7.13
N ILE A 18 -4.45 -18.72 5.91
CA ILE A 18 -3.30 -18.97 5.06
C ILE A 18 -2.01 -18.57 5.78
N PHE A 19 -1.91 -17.33 6.28
CA PHE A 19 -0.72 -16.85 6.99
C PHE A 19 -0.44 -17.64 8.28
N LYS A 20 -1.48 -18.13 8.97
CA LYS A 20 -1.33 -18.96 10.16
C LYS A 20 -0.76 -20.35 9.84
N ALA A 21 -1.11 -20.90 8.68
CA ALA A 21 -0.64 -22.22 8.24
C ALA A 21 0.68 -22.16 7.45
N MET A 22 1.12 -20.96 7.05
CA MET A 22 2.34 -20.72 6.30
C MET A 22 3.58 -20.91 7.18
N ASP A 23 4.67 -21.34 6.56
CA ASP A 23 5.99 -21.32 7.20
C ASP A 23 6.34 -19.90 7.70
N ALA A 24 6.97 -19.83 8.87
CA ALA A 24 7.23 -18.55 9.53
C ALA A 24 8.19 -17.66 8.74
N HIS A 25 9.20 -18.25 8.09
CA HIS A 25 10.15 -17.52 7.26
C HIS A 25 9.44 -16.97 6.02
N GLN A 26 8.67 -17.80 5.32
CA GLN A 26 7.90 -17.36 4.16
C GLN A 26 6.90 -16.24 4.51
N ALA A 27 6.21 -16.36 5.65
CA ALA A 27 5.28 -15.32 6.10
C ALA A 27 6.01 -13.99 6.42
N GLN A 28 7.23 -14.08 6.97
CA GLN A 28 8.06 -12.92 7.25
C GLN A 28 8.58 -12.27 5.95
N GLU A 29 9.03 -13.06 4.97
CA GLU A 29 9.45 -12.54 3.66
C GLU A 29 8.34 -11.73 2.99
N ILE A 30 7.09 -12.21 3.04
CA ILE A 30 5.95 -11.48 2.48
C ILE A 30 5.68 -10.18 3.22
N ARG A 31 5.75 -10.17 4.57
CA ARG A 31 5.61 -8.95 5.37
C ARG A 31 6.66 -7.92 4.98
N GLU A 32 7.92 -8.33 4.91
CA GLU A 32 9.02 -7.44 4.56
C GLU A 32 8.89 -6.89 3.14
N ALA A 33 8.54 -7.75 2.17
CA ALA A 33 8.32 -7.31 0.80
C ALA A 33 7.17 -6.28 0.71
N TYR A 34 6.07 -6.51 1.45
CA TYR A 34 4.95 -5.59 1.49
C TYR A 34 5.33 -4.23 2.08
N TYR A 35 6.01 -4.21 3.23
CA TYR A 35 6.43 -2.95 3.86
C TYR A 35 7.49 -2.20 3.05
N LYS A 36 8.45 -2.92 2.42
CA LYS A 36 9.42 -2.31 1.50
C LYS A 36 8.75 -1.69 0.28
N ALA A 37 7.68 -2.31 -0.25
CA ALA A 37 6.91 -1.74 -1.34
C ALA A 37 6.20 -0.44 -0.92
N ILE A 38 5.59 -0.42 0.28
CA ILE A 38 4.97 0.80 0.84
C ILE A 38 6.01 1.91 1.02
N GLU A 39 7.14 1.59 1.65
CA GLU A 39 8.22 2.55 1.90
C GLU A 39 8.79 3.12 0.60
N GLY A 40 8.99 2.27 -0.42
CA GLY A 40 9.42 2.70 -1.74
C GLY A 40 8.43 3.63 -2.42
N LEU A 41 7.12 3.34 -2.34
CA LEU A 41 6.07 4.21 -2.90
C LEU A 41 5.97 5.55 -2.17
N MET A 42 6.11 5.56 -0.83
CA MET A 42 6.15 6.78 -0.04
C MET A 42 7.34 7.65 -0.42
N THR A 43 8.53 7.05 -0.48
CA THR A 43 9.77 7.73 -0.87
C THR A 43 9.66 8.29 -2.29
N LEU A 44 9.11 7.52 -3.24
CA LEU A 44 8.89 7.97 -4.60
C LEU A 44 7.94 9.17 -4.66
N ALA A 45 6.80 9.11 -3.97
CA ALA A 45 5.84 10.22 -3.93
C ALA A 45 6.49 11.49 -3.38
N GLU A 46 7.18 11.42 -2.25
CA GLU A 46 7.84 12.58 -1.61
C GLU A 46 8.93 13.16 -2.51
N THR A 47 9.81 12.32 -3.06
CA THR A 47 10.91 12.78 -3.93
C THR A 47 10.40 13.46 -5.20
N LEU A 48 9.32 12.96 -5.80
CA LEU A 48 8.68 13.59 -6.96
C LEU A 48 8.09 14.96 -6.63
N GLU A 49 7.39 15.09 -5.50
CA GLU A 49 6.82 16.36 -5.04
C GLU A 49 7.92 17.41 -4.78
N VAL A 50 8.97 17.02 -4.06
CA VAL A 50 10.12 17.89 -3.78
C VAL A 50 10.80 18.33 -5.08
N ALA A 51 10.99 17.42 -6.03
CA ALA A 51 11.61 17.72 -7.31
C ALA A 51 10.74 18.66 -8.17
N ASP A 52 9.42 18.48 -8.20
CA ASP A 52 8.49 19.37 -8.89
C ASP A 52 8.52 20.80 -8.31
N ALA A 53 8.58 20.92 -6.98
CA ALA A 53 8.64 22.20 -6.29
C ALA A 53 9.91 23.04 -6.62
N GLN A 54 10.96 22.41 -7.15
CA GLN A 54 12.17 23.10 -7.62
C GLN A 54 12.10 23.54 -9.10
N GLN A 55 11.02 23.21 -9.83
CA GLN A 55 10.86 23.59 -11.23
C GLN A 55 10.10 24.91 -11.40
N THR A 56 10.27 25.55 -12.56
CA THR A 56 9.48 26.72 -12.97
C THR A 56 9.00 26.53 -14.42
N PRO A 57 7.69 26.45 -14.66
CA PRO A 57 6.62 26.44 -13.65
C PRO A 57 6.64 25.15 -12.81
N SER A 58 6.16 25.25 -11.57
CA SER A 58 5.81 24.08 -10.75
C SER A 58 4.42 23.54 -11.15
N ALA A 59 3.98 22.45 -10.52
CA ALA A 59 2.80 21.67 -10.90
C ALA A 59 2.92 21.05 -12.31
N GLY A 60 4.12 20.55 -12.62
CA GLY A 60 4.46 19.95 -13.90
C GLY A 60 4.20 18.44 -13.94
N PRO A 61 4.81 17.74 -14.91
CA PRO A 61 4.66 16.29 -15.07
C PRO A 61 5.06 15.48 -13.82
N LEU A 62 6.02 15.97 -13.02
CA LEU A 62 6.44 15.28 -11.80
C LEU A 62 5.34 15.22 -10.74
N LEU A 63 4.52 16.26 -10.61
CA LEU A 63 3.35 16.23 -9.72
C LEU A 63 2.29 15.22 -10.19
N THR A 64 2.18 15.00 -11.51
CA THR A 64 1.30 13.95 -12.05
C THR A 64 1.80 12.55 -11.66
N GLU A 65 3.10 12.30 -11.77
CA GLU A 65 3.69 11.02 -11.33
C GLU A 65 3.59 10.83 -9.81
N HIS A 66 3.75 11.89 -9.02
CA HIS A 66 3.48 11.87 -7.58
C HIS A 66 2.06 11.37 -7.29
N PHE A 67 1.06 11.88 -8.03
CA PHE A 67 -0.33 11.47 -7.85
C PHE A 67 -0.54 9.98 -8.18
N HIS A 68 0.18 9.43 -9.16
CA HIS A 68 0.16 7.99 -9.44
C HIS A 68 0.80 7.18 -8.29
N ALA A 69 1.92 7.64 -7.74
CA ALA A 69 2.55 6.99 -6.59
C ALA A 69 1.64 6.99 -5.35
N VAL A 70 0.96 8.10 -5.07
CA VAL A 70 -0.03 8.21 -3.97
C VAL A 70 -1.21 7.27 -4.18
N GLN A 71 -1.77 7.18 -5.39
CA GLN A 71 -2.86 6.25 -5.68
C GLN A 71 -2.43 4.78 -5.49
N ALA A 72 -1.21 4.41 -5.90
CA ALA A 72 -0.68 3.08 -5.67
C ALA A 72 -0.50 2.79 -4.17
N LEU A 73 0.01 3.77 -3.41
CA LEU A 73 0.14 3.67 -1.95
C LEU A 73 -1.22 3.47 -1.26
N ASP A 74 -2.23 4.23 -1.67
CA ASP A 74 -3.59 4.10 -1.15
C ASP A 74 -4.22 2.75 -1.49
N ALA A 75 -4.01 2.26 -2.72
CA ALA A 75 -4.46 0.93 -3.11
C ALA A 75 -3.80 -0.16 -2.24
N MET A 76 -2.51 -0.04 -1.96
CA MET A 76 -1.77 -0.97 -1.10
C MET A 76 -2.30 -0.95 0.34
N LYS A 77 -2.50 0.23 0.93
CA LYS A 77 -3.04 0.40 2.29
C LYS A 77 -4.47 -0.12 2.42
N ASN A 78 -5.30 0.03 1.39
CA ASN A 78 -6.68 -0.42 1.38
C ASN A 78 -6.86 -1.89 0.94
N SER A 79 -5.78 -2.53 0.46
CA SER A 79 -5.79 -3.93 0.06
C SER A 79 -6.13 -4.84 1.24
N ARG A 80 -6.67 -6.03 0.93
CA ARG A 80 -6.95 -7.03 1.98
C ARG A 80 -5.66 -7.53 2.63
N LEU A 81 -4.58 -7.67 1.86
CA LEU A 81 -3.27 -8.04 2.39
C LEU A 81 -2.80 -7.01 3.43
N GLY A 82 -2.85 -5.71 3.11
CA GLY A 82 -2.49 -4.64 4.02
C GLY A 82 -3.30 -4.55 5.30
N LYS A 83 -4.55 -5.02 5.27
CA LYS A 83 -5.40 -5.11 6.46
C LYS A 83 -5.01 -6.25 7.42
N ILE A 84 -4.28 -7.24 6.92
CA ILE A 84 -4.05 -8.52 7.60
C ILE A 84 -2.61 -8.65 8.08
N LEU A 85 -1.67 -8.08 7.34
CA LEU A 85 -0.27 -7.90 7.75
C LEU A 85 -0.15 -6.85 8.86
#